data_AF-A0A3D3SVK6-F1
#
_entry.id   AF-A0A3D3SVK6-F1
#
_cell.length_a   1.000
_cell.length_b   1.000
_cell.length_c   1.000
_cell.angle_alpha   90.00
_cell.angle_beta   90.00
_cell.angle_gamma   90.00
#
_symmetry.space_group_name_H-M   'P 1'
#
loop_
_entity.id
_entity.type
_entity.pdbx_description
1 polymer ?
#
loop_
_entity_poly.entity_id
_entity_poly.type
_entity_poly.pdbx_seq_one_letter_code
_entity_poly.pdbx_strand_id
1 'polypeptide(L)' 'MDPHFRQQALDYHERGRPGKISVTPTKQLVNQRDLALAYSPGVAAACEEIVADPLNVFRYTARGNLV' A
#
# COMPACT_ATOMS: atom_id res chain seq x y z
N MET A 1 18.08 -28.51 -9.67
CA MET A 1 18.16 -27.08 -10.01
C MET A 1 19.58 -26.81 -10.42
N ASP A 2 19.80 -26.19 -11.58
CA ASP A 2 21.13 -25.77 -12.01
C ASP A 2 21.78 -24.86 -10.93
N PRO A 3 23.03 -25.13 -10.48
CA PRO A 3 23.67 -24.34 -9.43
C PRO A 3 23.76 -22.84 -9.74
N HIS A 4 23.90 -22.48 -11.02
CA HIS A 4 23.94 -21.09 -11.44
C HIS A 4 22.57 -20.43 -11.26
N PHE A 5 21.48 -21.06 -11.71
CA PHE A 5 20.12 -20.59 -11.44
C PHE A 5 19.81 -20.47 -9.94
N ARG A 6 20.31 -21.40 -9.11
CA ARG A 6 20.16 -21.31 -7.65
C ARG A 6 20.82 -20.05 -7.10
N GLN A 7 22.05 -19.76 -7.51
CA GLN A 7 22.76 -18.56 -7.02
C GLN A 7 22.10 -17.28 -7.51
N GLN A 8 21.64 -17.24 -8.77
CA GLN A 8 20.88 -16.10 -9.30
C GLN A 8 19.60 -15.84 -8.51
N ALA A 9 18.85 -16.88 -8.13
CA ALA A 9 17.67 -16.74 -7.31
C ALA A 9 18.00 -16.15 -5.94
N LEU A 10 19.08 -16.61 -5.29
CA LEU A 10 19.52 -16.06 -4.01
C LEU A 10 19.92 -14.59 -4.14
N ASP A 11 20.75 -14.27 -5.13
CA ASP A 11 21.19 -12.90 -5.40
C ASP A 11 20.00 -11.97 -5.68
N TYR A 12 19.02 -12.44 -6.46
CA TYR A 12 17.78 -11.72 -6.78
C TYR A 12 16.95 -11.40 -5.52
N HIS A 13 16.99 -12.26 -4.51
CA HIS A 13 16.23 -12.08 -3.27
C HIS A 13 16.97 -11.25 -2.20
N GLU A 14 18.29 -11.13 -2.29
CA GLU A 14 19.14 -10.53 -1.26
C GLU A 14 19.65 -9.14 -1.64
N ARG A 15 20.12 -8.95 -2.88
CA ARG A 15 20.90 -7.76 -3.24
C ARG A 15 20.02 -6.53 -3.50
N GLY A 16 20.58 -5.35 -3.22
CA GLY A 16 19.87 -4.07 -3.32
C GLY A 16 18.94 -3.86 -2.13
N ARG A 17 17.73 -4.41 -2.21
CA ARG A 17 16.77 -4.44 -1.09
C ARG A 17 16.21 -5.87 -0.96
N PRO A 18 16.49 -6.56 0.16
CA PRO A 18 16.00 -7.91 0.36
C PRO A 18 14.46 -8.03 0.28
N GLY A 19 13.99 -9.13 -0.30
CA GLY A 19 12.56 -9.42 -0.47
C GLY A 19 11.98 -8.93 -1.81
N LYS A 20 10.71 -9.24 -2.04
CA LYS A 20 10.02 -8.97 -3.33
C LYS A 20 8.88 -7.97 -3.22
N ILE A 21 8.41 -7.69 -2.01
CA ILE A 21 7.23 -6.87 -1.77
C ILE A 21 7.64 -5.53 -1.18
N SER A 22 6.91 -4.48 -1.56
CA SER A 22 7.00 -3.16 -0.95
C SER A 22 5.61 -2.55 -0.88
N VAL A 23 5.40 -1.66 0.07
CA VAL A 23 4.16 -0.88 0.21
C VAL A 23 4.54 0.58 0.03
N THR A 24 3.85 1.27 -0.87
CA THR A 24 4.06 2.70 -1.14
C THR A 24 2.70 3.42 -1.16
N PRO A 25 2.63 4.65 -0.62
CA PRO A 25 1.40 5.46 -0.70
C PRO A 25 1.02 5.76 -2.16
N THR A 26 -0.28 5.73 -2.47
CA THR A 26 -0.80 6.06 -3.81
C THR A 26 -1.10 7.56 -3.98
N LYS A 27 -1.08 8.32 -2.89
CA LYS A 27 -1.30 9.77 -2.86
C LYS A 27 -0.06 10.47 -2.31
N GLN A 28 0.14 11.72 -2.71
CA GLN A 28 1.23 12.56 -2.20
C GLN A 28 1.04 12.82 -0.70
N LEU A 29 2.14 12.85 0.04
CA LEU A 29 2.20 13.07 1.49
C LEU A 29 3.34 14.06 1.80
N VAL A 30 3.38 15.19 1.09
CA VAL A 30 4.57 16.08 1.06
C VAL A 30 4.45 17.30 1.98
N ASN A 31 3.26 17.57 2.53
CA ASN A 31 3.01 18.73 3.37
C ASN A 31 1.96 18.45 4.46
N GLN A 32 1.73 19.43 5.34
CA GLN A 32 0.79 19.31 6.46
C GLN A 32 -0.66 19.08 6.01
N ARG A 33 -1.08 19.71 4.91
CA ARG A 33 -2.42 19.53 4.35
C ARG A 33 -2.62 18.10 3.85
N ASP A 34 -1.62 17.53 3.17
CA ASP A 34 -1.68 16.15 2.70
C ASP A 34 -1.81 15.17 3.87
N LEU A 35 -1.03 15.39 4.94
CA LEU A 35 -1.11 14.57 6.16
C LEU A 35 -2.48 14.70 6.85
N ALA A 36 -3.03 15.91 6.93
CA ALA A 36 -4.35 16.14 7.51
C ALA A 36 -5.49 15.49 6.70
N LEU A 37 -5.32 15.30 5.38
CA LEU A 37 -6.28 14.58 4.53
C LEU A 37 -6.10 13.06 4.64
N ALA A 38 -4.86 12.58 4.68
CA ALA A 38 -4.54 11.15 4.71
C ALA A 38 -4.78 10.49 6.09
N TYR A 39 -4.73 11.29 7.16
CA TYR A 39 -4.92 10.84 8.54
C TYR A 39 -5.89 11.79 9.27
N SER A 40 -5.77 11.92 10.58
CA SER A 40 -6.60 12.83 11.37
C SER A 40 -6.35 14.30 10.99
N PRO A 41 -7.41 15.12 10.81
CA PRO A 41 -8.83 14.77 10.97
C PRO A 41 -9.52 14.24 9.70
N GLY A 42 -8.93 14.38 8.51
CA GLY A 42 -9.60 14.14 7.23
C GLY A 42 -10.03 12.70 6.96
N VAL A 43 -9.30 11.70 7.48
CA VAL A 43 -9.63 10.28 7.34
C VAL A 43 -11.03 9.93 7.89
N ALA A 44 -11.52 10.71 8.86
CA ALA A 44 -12.83 10.49 9.48
C ALA A 44 -13.97 10.48 8.45
N ALA A 45 -13.93 11.34 7.43
CA ALA A 45 -14.98 11.42 6.42
C ALA A 45 -15.10 10.10 5.62
N ALA A 46 -13.98 9.47 5.26
CA ALA A 46 -14.01 8.16 4.60
C ALA A 46 -14.56 7.07 5.53
N CYS A 47 -14.22 7.13 6.83
CA CYS A 47 -14.74 6.19 7.83
C CYS A 47 -16.26 6.34 8.00
N GLU A 48 -16.77 7.56 8.15
CA GLU A 48 -18.19 7.86 8.31
C GLU A 48 -19.01 7.38 7.11
N GLU A 49 -18.53 7.59 5.89
CA GLU A 49 -19.17 7.10 4.66
C GLU A 49 -19.22 5.56 4.58
N ILE A 50 -18.21 4.86 5.10
CA ILE A 50 -18.18 3.39 5.15
C ILE A 50 -19.10 2.86 6.26
N VAL A 51 -19.22 3.59 7.38
CA VAL A 51 -20.18 3.26 8.44
C VAL A 51 -21.62 3.42 7.92
N ALA A 52 -21.89 4.48 7.16
CA ALA A 52 -23.21 4.73 6.57
C ALA A 52 -23.57 3.70 5.48
N ASP A 53 -22.62 3.35 4.61
CA ASP A 53 -22.78 2.30 3.61
C ASP A 53 -21.49 1.45 3.49
N PRO A 54 -21.50 0.19 3.95
CA PRO A 54 -20.34 -0.70 3.87
C PRO A 54 -19.79 -0.91 2.44
N LEU A 55 -20.60 -0.75 1.39
CA LEU A 55 -20.14 -0.89 0.01
C LEU A 55 -19.17 0.24 -0.40
N ASN A 56 -19.18 1.39 0.29
CA ASN A 56 -18.22 2.46 0.06
C ASN A 56 -16.77 2.05 0.34
N VAL A 57 -16.52 0.91 1.02
CA VAL A 57 -15.16 0.36 1.18
C VAL A 57 -14.45 0.14 -0.15
N PHE A 58 -15.18 -0.18 -1.22
CA PHE A 58 -14.62 -0.37 -2.55
C PHE A 58 -14.27 0.95 -3.26
N ARG A 59 -14.86 2.07 -2.83
CA ARG A 59 -14.62 3.41 -3.38
C ARG A 59 -13.48 4.13 -2.67
N TYR A 60 -13.42 4.02 -1.34
CA TYR A 60 -12.54 4.84 -0.50
C TYR A 60 -11.32 4.10 0.08
N THR A 61 -11.12 2.82 -0.28
CA THR A 61 -9.95 2.05 0.15
C THR A 61 -9.32 1.28 -1.00
N ALA A 62 -8.16 0.67 -0.76
CA ALA A 62 -7.51 -0.21 -1.72
C ALA A 62 -8.21 -1.58 -1.91
N ARG A 63 -9.30 -1.86 -1.18
CA ARG A 63 -9.95 -3.19 -1.15
C ARG A 63 -10.38 -3.71 -2.52
N GLY A 64 -10.80 -2.84 -3.43
CA GLY A 64 -11.21 -3.26 -4.78
C GLY A 64 -10.08 -3.80 -5.65
N ASN A 65 -8.82 -3.59 -5.28
CA ASN A 65 -7.64 -3.98 -6.05
C ASN A 65 -6.62 -4.79 -5.23
N LEU A 66 -6.95 -5.19 -4.01
CA LEU A 66 -6.12 -6.04 -3.15
C LEU A 66 -6.52 -7.50 -3.36
N VAL A 67 -5.60 -8.33 -3.86
CA VAL A 67 -5.78 -9.76 -4.20
C VAL A 67 -4.91 -10.65 -3.34
#